data_AF-A0A261Y6N6-F1
#
_entry.id   AF-A0A261Y6N6-F1
#
_cell.length_a   1.000
_cell.length_b   1.000
_cell.length_c   1.000
_cell.angle_alpha   90.00
_cell.angle_beta   90.00
_cell.angle_gamma   90.00
#
_symmetry.space_group_name_H-M   'P 1'
#
loop_
_entity.id
_entity.type
_entity.pdbx_description
1 polymer ?
#
loop_
_entity_poly.entity_id
_entity_poly.type
_entity_poly.pdbx_seq_one_letter_code
_entity_poly.pdbx_strand_id
1 'polypeptide(L)'
;MSDVHGVQRVPKSAEKREREKQKIVEYRDLVTMCLQKKESNEYDKVALSLNTAILRWNPDYYTMWNFRRQVLLNGPLKSSGKEEQKTIYQGELALFMELVQVNPKSYWMWNHRMWCLQTMPDPSWKGELKLLERMLEMDARNFHGWDYRRFVIGKMAPSAGDQSKIAKQEVDFTTTKIQQNFSNYSAWHHRSKWLPVLVETMSEEDRNELARNEFDLVHNAVFTEPKDQSAWLYYLWLVGKTKVAVTAVRGSVSARHIRVEFDDPVLVHGLPVYDRTGQTVEGVWQPTPGKSKTSCTWEFEAQSDAIVDQLQVFSQYVQPHNLYQVFHVTRIKLDASACTNVKADPGKMPNLPTSWHTLDRQSLLEEEKQIIQELVEEEPDSKWALQAITHLELELAYLTGRTGGTKDKNKAIYSRLQEIDTKRRHRYREVWQGLDALQLTN
;
A
#
# COMPACT_ATOMS: atom_id res chain seq x y z
N MET A 1 -9.42 8.63 31.90
CA MET A 1 -9.08 7.20 31.78
C MET A 1 -8.68 6.96 30.32
N SER A 2 -7.48 7.35 29.90
CA SER A 2 -7.19 7.50 28.46
C SER A 2 -6.07 6.62 27.91
N ASP A 3 -5.51 5.69 28.68
CA ASP A 3 -4.61 4.70 28.10
C ASP A 3 -5.00 3.29 28.56
N VAL A 4 -5.53 2.52 27.63
CA VAL A 4 -5.83 1.09 27.80
C VAL A 4 -4.58 0.24 27.54
N HIS A 5 -3.54 0.85 26.98
CA HIS A 5 -2.29 0.19 26.62
C HIS A 5 -1.17 0.60 27.58
N GLY A 6 -0.22 -0.30 27.82
CA GLY A 6 0.94 -0.02 28.68
C GLY A 6 0.67 0.13 30.18
N VAL A 7 -0.58 0.01 30.65
CA VAL A 7 -0.90 0.12 32.09
C VAL A 7 -0.45 -1.14 32.83
N GLN A 8 0.58 -1.00 33.66
CA GLN A 8 1.04 -2.09 34.53
C GLN A 8 -0.08 -2.51 35.50
N ARG A 9 -0.34 -3.82 35.55
CA ARG A 9 -1.34 -4.38 36.48
C ARG A 9 -0.73 -4.43 37.88
N VAL A 10 -1.10 -3.45 38.71
CA VAL A 10 -0.75 -3.41 40.14
C VAL A 10 -2.01 -3.51 41.01
N PRO A 11 -1.97 -4.22 42.15
CA PRO A 11 -3.08 -4.23 43.10
C PRO A 11 -3.43 -2.81 43.53
N LYS A 12 -4.65 -2.35 43.21
CA LYS A 12 -5.12 -1.02 43.64
C LYS A 12 -5.49 -1.06 45.13
N SER A 13 -5.01 -0.09 45.89
CA SER A 13 -5.41 0.14 47.28
C SER A 13 -6.92 0.39 47.39
N ALA A 14 -7.52 0.12 48.55
CA ALA A 14 -8.94 0.37 48.80
C ALA A 14 -9.31 1.85 48.55
N GLU A 15 -8.45 2.78 49.01
CA GLU A 15 -8.62 4.21 48.79
C GLU A 15 -8.64 4.58 47.29
N LYS A 16 -7.72 4.03 46.49
CA LYS A 16 -7.68 4.28 45.04
C LYS A 16 -8.94 3.76 44.36
N ARG A 17 -9.47 2.61 44.77
CA ARG A 17 -10.73 2.05 44.24
C ARG A 17 -11.91 2.96 44.57
N GLU A 18 -11.96 3.51 45.77
CA GLU A 18 -13.05 4.39 46.18
C GLU A 18 -13.03 5.71 45.41
N ARG A 19 -11.85 6.32 45.25
CA ARG A 19 -11.66 7.51 44.38
C ARG A 19 -12.07 7.24 42.93
N GLU A 20 -11.77 6.05 42.40
CA GLU A 20 -12.18 5.67 41.04
C GLU A 20 -13.71 5.49 40.93
N LYS A 21 -14.37 4.90 41.94
CA LYS A 21 -15.84 4.82 41.96
C LYS A 21 -16.49 6.19 41.94
N GLN A 22 -16.01 7.12 42.76
CA GLN A 22 -16.56 8.48 42.80
C GLN A 22 -16.43 9.16 41.43
N LYS A 23 -15.26 9.06 40.78
CA LYS A 23 -15.06 9.55 39.41
C LYS A 23 -16.01 8.90 38.40
N ILE A 24 -16.29 7.61 38.53
CA ILE A 24 -17.23 6.91 37.64
C ILE A 24 -18.65 7.47 37.82
N VAL A 25 -19.08 7.75 39.06
CA VAL A 25 -20.39 8.38 39.31
C VAL A 25 -20.44 9.76 38.66
N GLU A 26 -19.46 10.62 38.93
CA GLU A 26 -19.38 11.96 38.33
C GLU A 26 -19.42 11.93 36.79
N TYR A 27 -18.67 11.01 36.17
CA TYR A 27 -18.68 10.85 34.72
C TYR A 27 -20.04 10.41 34.18
N ARG A 28 -20.71 9.47 34.87
CA ARG A 28 -22.03 8.98 34.47
C ARG A 28 -23.08 10.07 34.57
N ASP A 29 -23.01 10.91 35.59
CA ASP A 29 -23.92 12.04 35.75
C ASP A 29 -23.73 13.05 34.63
N LEU A 30 -22.48 13.42 34.32
CA LEU A 30 -22.15 14.28 33.17
C LEU A 30 -22.71 13.73 31.85
N VAL A 31 -22.48 12.44 31.59
CA VAL A 31 -22.98 11.76 30.38
C VAL A 31 -24.51 11.77 30.34
N THR A 32 -25.18 11.48 31.46
CA THR A 32 -26.64 11.48 31.55
C THR A 32 -27.22 12.85 31.22
N MET A 33 -26.69 13.92 31.83
CA MET A 33 -27.11 15.29 31.56
C MET A 33 -26.88 15.69 30.10
N CYS A 34 -25.74 15.30 29.52
CA CYS A 34 -25.42 15.61 28.13
C CYS A 34 -26.30 14.85 27.13
N LEU A 35 -26.65 13.60 27.42
CA LEU A 35 -27.57 12.81 26.61
C LEU A 35 -29.01 13.32 26.68
N GLN A 36 -29.48 13.78 27.84
CA GLN A 36 -30.78 14.44 27.97
C GLN A 36 -30.87 15.69 27.09
N LYS A 37 -29.83 16.55 27.10
CA LYS A 37 -29.74 17.70 26.19
C LYS A 37 -29.82 17.27 24.73
N LYS A 38 -29.14 16.18 24.35
CA LYS A 38 -29.19 15.61 23.00
C LYS A 38 -30.58 15.12 22.64
N GLU A 39 -31.26 14.39 23.51
CA GLU A 39 -32.62 13.85 23.28
C GLU A 39 -33.66 14.96 23.14
N SER A 40 -33.52 16.04 23.92
CA SER A 40 -34.36 17.23 23.84
C SER A 40 -34.00 18.19 22.69
N ASN A 41 -32.97 17.89 21.88
CA ASN A 41 -32.45 18.76 20.83
C ASN A 41 -32.02 20.16 21.34
N GLU A 42 -31.46 20.23 22.55
CA GLU A 42 -31.02 21.48 23.16
C GLU A 42 -29.56 21.80 22.78
N TYR A 43 -29.39 22.74 21.85
CA TYR A 43 -28.10 23.11 21.26
C TYR A 43 -27.50 24.41 21.84
N ASP A 44 -27.39 24.47 23.17
CA ASP A 44 -26.94 25.68 23.90
C ASP A 44 -25.49 25.60 24.41
N LYS A 45 -25.03 26.67 25.06
CA LYS A 45 -23.68 26.74 25.67
C LYS A 45 -23.49 25.72 26.80
N VAL A 46 -24.58 25.31 27.47
CA VAL A 46 -24.54 24.29 28.54
C VAL A 46 -24.25 22.93 27.93
N ALA A 47 -24.88 22.58 26.80
CA ALA A 47 -24.60 21.37 26.04
C ALA A 47 -23.12 21.29 25.62
N LEU A 48 -22.54 22.38 25.10
CA LEU A 48 -21.10 22.44 24.78
C LEU A 48 -20.22 22.24 26.01
N SER A 49 -20.58 22.85 27.14
CA SER A 49 -19.79 22.75 28.38
C SER A 49 -19.77 21.33 28.93
N LEU A 50 -20.94 20.67 29.00
CA LEU A 50 -21.07 19.26 29.38
C LEU A 50 -20.28 18.37 28.43
N ASN A 51 -20.42 18.61 27.12
CA ASN A 51 -19.74 17.85 26.09
C ASN A 51 -18.21 17.98 26.19
N THR A 52 -17.68 19.19 26.36
CA THR A 52 -16.25 19.44 26.58
C THR A 52 -15.74 18.71 27.83
N ALA A 53 -16.50 18.75 28.93
CA ALA A 53 -16.14 18.03 30.15
C ALA A 53 -16.01 16.52 29.92
N ILE A 54 -16.94 15.92 29.19
CA ILE A 54 -16.91 14.49 28.85
C ILE A 54 -15.71 14.16 27.96
N LEU A 55 -15.45 14.96 26.92
CA LEU A 55 -14.35 14.72 25.97
C LEU A 55 -12.98 14.87 26.61
N ARG A 56 -12.82 15.76 27.60
CA ARG A 56 -11.61 15.86 28.43
C ARG A 56 -11.31 14.57 29.21
N TRP A 57 -12.34 13.82 29.56
CA TRP A 57 -12.20 12.55 30.28
C TRP A 57 -11.98 11.37 29.34
N ASN A 58 -12.67 11.39 28.20
CA ASN A 58 -12.68 10.34 27.19
C ASN A 58 -12.84 10.93 25.77
N PRO A 59 -11.74 11.25 25.08
CA PRO A 59 -11.79 11.75 23.70
C PRO A 59 -12.22 10.68 22.70
N ASP A 60 -12.33 9.40 23.06
CA ASP A 60 -12.81 8.33 22.18
C ASP A 60 -14.33 8.13 22.22
N TYR A 61 -15.06 8.94 22.99
CA TYR A 61 -16.52 8.85 23.02
C TYR A 61 -17.14 9.48 21.78
N TYR A 62 -17.25 8.69 20.70
CA TYR A 62 -17.71 9.13 19.38
C TYR A 62 -19.10 9.80 19.36
N THR A 63 -20.04 9.33 20.18
CA THR A 63 -21.37 9.95 20.30
C THR A 63 -21.27 11.40 20.72
N MET A 64 -20.31 11.74 21.59
CA MET A 64 -20.10 13.10 22.05
C MET A 64 -19.52 13.99 20.95
N TRP A 65 -18.62 13.49 20.09
CA TRP A 65 -18.16 14.25 18.93
C TRP A 65 -19.27 14.52 17.92
N ASN A 66 -20.15 13.55 17.68
CA ASN A 66 -21.30 13.74 16.80
C ASN A 66 -22.27 14.79 17.37
N PHE A 67 -22.60 14.67 18.66
CA PHE A 67 -23.46 15.64 19.33
C PHE A 67 -22.81 17.03 19.37
N ARG A 68 -21.51 17.12 19.62
CA ARG A 68 -20.77 18.38 19.60
C ARG A 68 -20.93 19.13 18.28
N ARG A 69 -20.81 18.43 17.14
CA ARG A 69 -21.04 19.03 15.82
C ARG A 69 -22.48 19.50 15.64
N GLN A 70 -23.46 18.74 16.12
CA GLN A 70 -24.87 19.16 16.08
C GLN A 70 -25.09 20.43 16.90
N VAL A 71 -24.51 20.51 18.11
CA VAL A 71 -24.59 21.71 18.94
C VAL A 71 -23.94 22.90 18.24
N LEU A 72 -22.73 22.75 17.72
CA LEU A 72 -22.02 23.81 16.98
C LEU A 72 -22.83 24.30 15.77
N LEU A 73 -23.30 23.38 14.93
CA LEU A 73 -24.01 23.68 13.68
C LEU A 73 -25.41 24.27 13.90
N ASN A 74 -26.14 23.82 14.92
CA ASN A 74 -27.51 24.29 15.18
C ASN A 74 -27.56 25.45 16.20
N GLY A 75 -26.48 25.70 16.91
CA GLY A 75 -26.33 26.79 17.88
C GLY A 75 -25.39 27.87 17.34
N PRO A 76 -24.16 28.00 17.91
CA PRO A 76 -23.33 29.18 17.72
C PRO A 76 -22.91 29.42 16.26
N LEU A 77 -22.68 28.39 15.43
CA LEU A 77 -22.31 28.62 14.03
C LEU A 77 -23.48 29.10 13.17
N LYS A 78 -24.72 28.71 13.48
CA LYS A 78 -25.92 29.09 12.72
C LYS A 78 -26.24 30.57 12.86
N SER A 79 -26.04 31.12 14.05
CA SER A 79 -26.38 32.49 14.40
C SER A 79 -25.25 33.51 14.17
N SER A 80 -24.06 33.06 13.79
CA SER A 80 -22.85 33.88 13.76
C SER A 80 -22.41 34.30 12.37
N GLY A 81 -21.85 35.51 12.26
CA GLY A 81 -21.14 35.98 11.06
C GLY A 81 -19.78 35.28 10.88
N LYS A 82 -19.12 35.52 9.73
CA LYS A 82 -17.84 34.83 9.37
C LYS A 82 -16.73 34.97 10.43
N GLU A 83 -16.53 36.16 10.99
CA GLU A 83 -15.47 36.39 12.00
C GLU A 83 -15.78 35.69 13.34
N GLU A 84 -17.04 35.67 13.75
CA GLU A 84 -17.46 34.92 14.94
C GLU A 84 -17.33 33.41 14.73
N GLN A 85 -17.74 32.91 13.55
CA GLN A 85 -17.55 31.51 13.17
C GLN A 85 -16.06 31.13 13.23
N LYS A 86 -15.18 31.97 12.69
CA LYS A 86 -13.73 31.77 12.77
C LYS A 86 -13.24 31.66 14.21
N THR A 87 -13.72 32.52 15.11
CA THR A 87 -13.41 32.46 16.54
C THR A 87 -13.90 31.17 17.19
N ILE A 88 -15.12 30.71 16.84
CA ILE A 88 -15.68 29.44 17.34
C ILE A 88 -14.79 28.26 16.90
N TYR A 89 -14.43 28.19 15.62
CA TYR A 89 -13.55 27.14 15.10
C TYR A 89 -12.16 27.19 15.73
N GLN A 90 -11.59 28.37 15.97
CA GLN A 90 -10.32 28.49 16.70
C GLN A 90 -10.42 27.90 18.11
N GLY A 91 -11.56 28.07 18.79
CA GLY A 91 -11.84 27.39 20.06
C GLY A 91 -11.85 25.87 19.94
N GLU A 92 -12.44 25.31 18.89
CA GLU A 92 -12.42 23.86 18.62
C GLU A 92 -11.01 23.34 18.30
N LEU A 93 -10.23 24.11 17.52
CA LEU A 93 -8.84 23.77 17.24
C LEU A 93 -7.98 23.83 18.51
N ALA A 94 -8.29 24.72 19.45
CA ALA A 94 -7.65 24.77 20.77
C ALA A 94 -8.04 23.59 21.66
N LEU A 95 -9.31 23.17 21.64
CA LEU A 95 -9.75 21.96 22.34
C LEU A 95 -9.00 20.72 21.81
N PHE A 96 -8.82 20.61 20.49
CA PHE A 96 -7.99 19.55 19.92
C PHE A 96 -6.57 19.56 20.52
N MET A 97 -5.93 20.72 20.60
CA MET A 97 -4.57 20.85 21.14
C MET A 97 -4.47 20.43 22.61
N GLU A 98 -5.56 20.59 23.37
CA GLU A 98 -5.68 20.07 24.73
C GLU A 98 -5.78 18.53 24.73
N LEU A 99 -6.72 17.99 23.95
CA LEU A 99 -7.04 16.56 23.98
C LEU A 99 -5.99 15.67 23.33
N VAL A 100 -5.25 16.17 22.33
CA VAL A 100 -4.21 15.40 21.63
C VAL A 100 -3.05 15.02 22.54
N GLN A 101 -2.80 15.80 23.59
CA GLN A 101 -1.80 15.48 24.62
C GLN A 101 -2.24 14.32 25.52
N VAL A 102 -3.56 14.11 25.65
CA VAL A 102 -4.15 13.06 26.49
C VAL A 102 -4.27 11.73 25.73
N ASN A 103 -4.69 11.80 24.47
CA ASN A 103 -4.76 10.64 23.58
C ASN A 103 -4.49 11.07 22.12
N PRO A 104 -3.23 10.99 21.66
CA PRO A 104 -2.87 11.40 20.29
C PRO A 104 -3.38 10.43 19.21
N LYS A 105 -4.00 9.32 19.60
CA LYS A 105 -4.45 8.23 18.71
C LYS A 105 -5.98 8.11 18.67
N SER A 106 -6.70 9.15 19.10
CA SER A 106 -8.15 9.18 19.01
C SER A 106 -8.63 9.48 17.58
N TYR A 107 -9.24 8.49 16.93
CA TYR A 107 -9.83 8.66 15.59
C TYR A 107 -10.83 9.81 15.52
N TRP A 108 -11.70 9.93 16.53
CA TRP A 108 -12.81 10.87 16.51
C TRP A 108 -12.37 12.31 16.71
N MET A 109 -11.34 12.51 17.52
CA MET A 109 -10.70 13.81 17.70
C MET A 109 -10.04 14.29 16.39
N TRP A 110 -9.24 13.46 15.73
CA TRP A 110 -8.67 13.79 14.41
C TRP A 110 -9.74 14.04 13.35
N ASN A 111 -10.80 13.22 13.34
CA ASN A 111 -11.93 13.40 12.44
C ASN A 111 -12.66 14.73 12.70
N HIS A 112 -12.80 15.15 13.96
CA HIS A 112 -13.39 16.44 14.29
C HIS A 112 -12.51 17.61 13.85
N ARG A 113 -11.19 17.53 14.03
CA ARG A 113 -10.27 18.57 13.54
C ARG A 113 -10.35 18.73 12.03
N MET A 114 -10.37 17.64 11.27
CA MET A 114 -10.57 17.67 9.81
C MET A 114 -11.88 18.36 9.45
N TRP A 115 -12.99 17.99 10.12
CA TRP A 115 -14.28 18.64 9.92
C TRP A 115 -14.21 20.16 10.17
N CYS A 116 -13.64 20.60 11.29
CA CYS A 116 -13.49 22.03 11.60
C CYS A 116 -12.75 22.78 10.48
N LEU A 117 -11.62 22.26 10.01
CA LEU A 117 -10.83 22.92 8.96
C LEU A 117 -11.52 22.93 7.60
N GLN A 118 -12.33 21.92 7.31
CA GLN A 118 -13.10 21.87 6.05
C GLN A 118 -14.29 22.83 6.05
N THR A 119 -14.83 23.18 7.22
CA THR A 119 -16.02 24.02 7.34
C THR A 119 -15.73 25.44 7.82
N MET A 120 -14.52 25.71 8.32
CA MET A 120 -14.17 27.05 8.80
C MET A 120 -13.87 28.03 7.67
N PRO A 121 -14.12 29.34 7.88
CA PRO A 121 -13.62 30.39 7.01
C PRO A 121 -12.08 30.45 7.09
N ASP A 122 -11.42 30.42 5.93
CA ASP A 122 -9.98 30.62 5.75
C ASP A 122 -9.06 29.75 6.64
N PRO A 123 -9.08 28.41 6.49
CA PRO A 123 -8.22 27.51 7.24
C PRO A 123 -6.73 27.74 6.95
N SER A 124 -5.90 27.70 8.01
CA SER A 124 -4.44 27.85 7.88
C SER A 124 -3.75 26.50 7.67
N TRP A 125 -3.72 26.03 6.43
CA TRP A 125 -3.06 24.75 6.09
C TRP A 125 -1.56 24.74 6.42
N LYS A 126 -0.88 25.88 6.27
CA LYS A 126 0.53 26.04 6.70
C LYS A 126 0.68 25.89 8.22
N GLY A 127 -0.30 26.35 9.00
CA GLY A 127 -0.34 26.13 10.44
C GLY A 127 -0.47 24.64 10.79
N GLU A 128 -1.27 23.91 10.02
CA GLU A 128 -1.43 22.46 10.21
C GLU A 128 -0.17 21.66 9.89
N LEU A 129 0.61 22.04 8.88
CA LEU A 129 1.92 21.42 8.62
C LEU A 129 2.90 21.60 9.80
N LYS A 130 2.91 22.78 10.44
CA LYS A 130 3.75 23.03 11.63
C LYS A 130 3.31 22.20 12.84
N LEU A 131 2.00 21.99 13.00
CA LEU A 131 1.47 21.07 14.02
C LEU A 131 1.99 19.65 13.76
N LEU A 132 1.90 19.19 12.51
CA LEU A 132 2.34 17.86 12.10
C LEU A 132 3.83 17.61 12.30
N GLU A 133 4.68 18.62 12.06
CA GLU A 133 6.12 18.55 12.36
C GLU A 133 6.36 18.18 13.82
N ARG A 134 5.76 18.94 14.75
CA ARG A 134 5.87 18.70 16.20
C ARG A 134 5.29 17.35 16.61
N MET A 135 4.12 16.99 16.06
CA MET A 135 3.46 15.72 16.38
C MET A 135 4.30 14.52 15.94
N LEU A 136 4.93 14.58 14.78
CA LEU A 136 5.80 13.53 14.25
C LEU A 136 7.22 13.59 14.80
N GLU A 137 7.61 14.64 15.52
CA GLU A 137 8.79 14.62 16.40
C GLU A 137 8.50 13.86 17.69
N MET A 138 7.29 14.01 18.25
CA MET A 138 6.90 13.31 19.49
C MET A 138 6.65 11.80 19.27
N ASP A 139 5.94 11.43 18.19
CA ASP A 139 5.73 10.04 17.80
C ASP A 139 5.86 9.93 16.27
N ALA A 140 7.07 9.64 15.82
CA ALA A 140 7.40 9.53 14.41
C ALA A 140 6.63 8.41 13.68
N ARG A 141 6.05 7.46 14.42
CA ARG A 141 5.27 6.32 13.89
C ARG A 141 3.77 6.52 14.03
N ASN A 142 3.30 7.68 14.53
CA ASN A 142 1.87 7.94 14.66
C ASN A 142 1.21 8.03 13.28
N PHE A 143 0.51 6.96 12.88
CA PHE A 143 -0.14 6.88 11.58
C PHE A 143 -1.26 7.92 11.41
N HIS A 144 -1.94 8.35 12.49
CA HIS A 144 -2.92 9.44 12.40
C HIS A 144 -2.27 10.75 11.99
N GLY A 145 -1.06 11.04 12.50
CA GLY A 145 -0.27 12.19 12.07
C GLY A 145 0.10 12.10 10.59
N TRP A 146 0.56 10.94 10.13
CA TRP A 146 0.88 10.75 8.71
C TRP A 146 -0.35 10.82 7.78
N ASP A 147 -1.48 10.24 8.18
CA ASP A 147 -2.75 10.35 7.44
C ASP A 147 -3.25 11.79 7.40
N TYR A 148 -3.18 12.48 8.53
CA TYR A 148 -3.57 13.89 8.61
C TYR A 148 -2.66 14.78 7.77
N ARG A 149 -1.36 14.48 7.70
CA ARG A 149 -0.43 15.16 6.79
C ARG A 149 -0.84 15.02 5.33
N ARG A 150 -1.14 13.80 4.88
CA ARG A 150 -1.65 13.56 3.52
C ARG A 150 -2.94 14.33 3.26
N PHE A 151 -3.86 14.38 4.22
CA PHE A 151 -5.07 15.17 4.13
C PHE A 151 -4.77 16.68 3.97
N VAL A 152 -3.92 17.25 4.83
CA VAL A 152 -3.53 18.68 4.79
C VAL A 152 -2.90 19.02 3.44
N ILE A 153 -1.97 18.21 2.95
CA ILE A 153 -1.34 18.40 1.63
C ILE A 153 -2.39 18.35 0.52
N GLY A 154 -3.31 17.39 0.57
CA GLY A 154 -4.41 17.29 -0.39
C GLY A 154 -5.34 18.52 -0.38
N LYS A 155 -5.45 19.23 0.75
CA LYS A 155 -6.20 20.50 0.86
C LYS A 155 -5.42 21.73 0.40
N MET A 156 -4.09 21.65 0.46
CA MET A 156 -3.21 22.68 -0.08
C MET A 156 -3.09 22.62 -1.61
N ALA A 157 -3.60 21.56 -2.24
CA ALA A 157 -3.44 21.25 -3.66
C ALA A 157 -3.71 22.46 -4.56
N PRO A 158 -2.67 23.03 -5.19
CA PRO A 158 -2.82 24.06 -6.21
C PRO A 158 -2.94 23.40 -7.61
N SER A 159 -3.03 24.24 -8.65
CA SER A 159 -2.93 23.87 -10.07
C SER A 159 -1.84 22.81 -10.39
N ALA A 160 -1.99 22.08 -11.50
CA ALA A 160 -1.11 20.97 -11.89
C ALA A 160 0.40 21.26 -11.82
N GLY A 161 0.84 22.52 -12.03
CA GLY A 161 2.25 22.91 -11.93
C GLY A 161 2.87 22.86 -10.52
N ASP A 162 2.07 22.82 -9.45
CA ASP A 162 2.56 22.83 -8.06
C ASP A 162 2.76 21.42 -7.45
N GLN A 163 2.31 20.35 -8.14
CA GLN A 163 2.41 18.97 -7.63
C GLN A 163 3.86 18.51 -7.46
N SER A 164 4.73 18.80 -8.45
CA SER A 164 6.15 18.43 -8.39
C SER A 164 6.89 19.12 -7.23
N LYS A 165 6.58 20.40 -6.96
CA LYS A 165 7.13 21.15 -5.83
C LYS A 165 6.71 20.56 -4.48
N ILE A 166 5.44 20.17 -4.35
CA ILE A 166 4.94 19.49 -3.16
C ILE A 166 5.61 18.13 -3.00
N ALA A 167 5.72 17.34 -4.07
CA ALA A 167 6.39 16.05 -4.05
C ALA A 167 7.84 16.20 -3.58
N LYS A 168 8.58 17.21 -4.08
CA LYS A 168 9.94 17.52 -3.62
C LYS A 168 9.98 17.84 -2.13
N GLN A 169 9.08 18.69 -1.64
CA GLN A 169 8.98 19.04 -0.21
C GLN A 169 8.67 17.82 0.67
N GLU A 170 7.79 16.92 0.22
CA GLU A 170 7.44 15.72 0.96
C GLU A 170 8.56 14.67 0.95
N VAL A 171 9.26 14.53 -0.18
CA VAL A 171 10.47 13.72 -0.26
C VAL A 171 11.53 14.27 0.70
N ASP A 172 11.81 15.58 0.70
CA ASP A 172 12.77 16.20 1.61
C ASP A 172 12.37 16.03 3.10
N PHE A 173 11.08 16.14 3.40
CA PHE A 173 10.56 15.88 4.74
C PHE A 173 10.79 14.42 5.17
N THR A 174 10.51 13.45 4.29
CA THR A 174 10.76 12.03 4.59
C THR A 174 12.26 11.74 4.72
N THR A 175 13.13 12.37 3.93
CA THR A 175 14.59 12.25 4.07
C THR A 175 15.01 12.63 5.49
N THR A 176 14.54 13.79 5.97
CA THR A 176 14.81 14.25 7.34
C THR A 176 14.31 13.24 8.39
N LYS A 177 13.09 12.71 8.22
CA LYS A 177 12.50 11.75 9.16
C LYS A 177 13.18 10.39 9.15
N ILE A 178 13.72 9.95 8.01
CA ILE A 178 14.49 8.72 7.87
C ILE A 178 15.87 8.87 8.52
N GLN A 179 16.57 9.98 8.26
CA GLN A 179 17.87 10.27 8.88
C GLN A 179 17.80 10.40 10.40
N GLN A 180 16.66 10.86 10.94
CA GLN A 180 16.42 10.88 12.38
C GLN A 180 16.20 9.47 12.97
N ASN A 181 15.63 8.54 12.20
CA ASN A 181 15.31 7.19 12.65
C ASN A 181 15.05 6.26 11.45
N PHE A 182 16.01 5.39 11.14
CA PHE A 182 15.89 4.41 10.03
C PHE A 182 14.75 3.42 10.23
N SER A 183 14.37 3.13 11.48
CA SER A 183 13.24 2.28 11.83
C SER A 183 11.85 2.95 11.61
N ASN A 184 11.80 4.16 11.04
CA ASN A 184 10.55 4.86 10.77
C ASN A 184 9.85 4.36 9.49
N TYR A 185 9.18 3.22 9.58
CA TYR A 185 8.38 2.65 8.48
C TYR A 185 7.39 3.64 7.85
N SER A 186 6.79 4.53 8.64
CA SER A 186 5.82 5.50 8.13
C SER A 186 6.46 6.52 7.19
N ALA A 187 7.71 6.93 7.44
CA ALA A 187 8.46 7.82 6.56
C ALA A 187 8.83 7.12 5.24
N TRP A 188 9.34 5.89 5.30
CA TRP A 188 9.62 5.07 4.11
C TRP A 188 8.38 4.84 3.26
N HIS A 189 7.25 4.49 3.89
CA HIS A 189 5.99 4.31 3.19
C HIS A 189 5.50 5.60 2.53
N HIS A 190 5.57 6.73 3.22
CA HIS A 190 5.17 8.02 2.66
C HIS A 190 6.08 8.41 1.49
N ARG A 191 7.39 8.18 1.60
CA ARG A 191 8.37 8.38 0.53
C ARG A 191 8.04 7.57 -0.71
N SER A 192 7.68 6.29 -0.54
CA SER A 192 7.30 5.38 -1.63
C SER A 192 6.04 5.82 -2.40
N LYS A 193 5.24 6.74 -1.84
CA LYS A 193 4.06 7.32 -2.50
C LYS A 193 4.37 8.61 -3.25
N TRP A 194 5.34 9.39 -2.79
CA TRP A 194 5.69 10.68 -3.40
C TRP A 194 6.79 10.60 -4.45
N LEU A 195 7.68 9.61 -4.38
CA LEU A 195 8.71 9.42 -5.40
C LEU A 195 8.13 9.27 -6.83
N PRO A 196 7.10 8.43 -7.07
CA PRO A 196 6.50 8.33 -8.40
C PRO A 196 5.96 9.67 -8.91
N VAL A 197 5.38 10.49 -8.03
CA VAL A 197 4.85 11.82 -8.38
C VAL A 197 5.98 12.81 -8.69
N LEU A 198 7.07 12.75 -7.92
CA LEU A 198 8.23 13.64 -8.12
C LEU A 198 8.86 13.42 -9.50
N VAL A 199 8.98 12.15 -9.92
CA VAL A 199 9.68 11.82 -11.16
C VAL A 199 8.89 12.08 -12.44
N GLU A 200 7.56 12.25 -12.37
CA GLU A 200 6.71 12.48 -13.55
C GLU A 200 7.16 13.68 -14.39
N THR A 201 7.77 14.68 -13.74
CA THR A 201 8.23 15.92 -14.37
C THR A 201 9.75 15.99 -14.55
N MET A 202 10.49 14.94 -14.19
CA MET A 202 11.97 14.93 -14.19
C MET A 202 12.52 14.42 -15.53
N SER A 203 13.74 14.84 -15.86
CA SER A 203 14.49 14.27 -17.00
C SER A 203 14.84 12.80 -16.74
N GLU A 204 15.27 12.07 -17.75
CA GLU A 204 15.72 10.68 -17.56
C GLU A 204 16.98 10.61 -16.70
N GLU A 205 17.91 11.55 -16.91
CA GLU A 205 19.15 11.68 -16.18
C GLU A 205 18.89 11.94 -14.69
N ASP A 206 18.04 12.91 -14.36
CA ASP A 206 17.72 13.24 -12.96
C ASP A 206 17.00 12.08 -12.26
N ARG A 207 16.16 11.33 -12.98
CA ARG A 207 15.47 10.15 -12.43
C ARG A 207 16.45 9.04 -12.07
N ASN A 208 17.46 8.83 -12.91
CA ASN A 208 18.50 7.83 -12.67
C ASN A 208 19.44 8.25 -11.53
N GLU A 209 19.79 9.53 -11.43
CA GLU A 209 20.54 10.06 -10.30
C GLU A 209 19.75 9.92 -8.99
N LEU A 210 18.47 10.28 -9.00
CA LEU A 210 17.59 10.08 -7.84
C LEU A 210 17.50 8.60 -7.44
N ALA A 211 17.37 7.68 -8.39
CA ALA A 211 17.33 6.25 -8.11
C ALA A 211 18.61 5.76 -7.42
N ARG A 212 19.80 6.19 -7.88
CA ARG A 212 21.07 5.85 -7.20
C ARG A 212 21.13 6.41 -5.78
N ASN A 213 20.72 7.66 -5.59
CA ASN A 213 20.64 8.28 -4.27
C ASN A 213 19.65 7.55 -3.33
N GLU A 214 18.57 6.99 -3.86
CA GLU A 214 17.64 6.15 -3.07
C GLU A 214 18.28 4.82 -2.64
N PHE A 215 19.06 4.18 -3.51
CA PHE A 215 19.82 2.98 -3.17
C PHE A 215 20.85 3.29 -2.08
N ASP A 216 21.64 4.36 -2.24
CA ASP A 216 22.60 4.80 -1.21
C ASP A 216 21.92 5.07 0.14
N LEU A 217 20.76 5.74 0.13
CA LEU A 217 19.99 6.03 1.34
C LEU A 217 19.54 4.75 2.06
N VAL A 218 18.99 3.79 1.31
CA VAL A 218 18.49 2.54 1.90
C VAL A 218 19.62 1.59 2.28
N HIS A 219 20.74 1.57 1.54
CA HIS A 219 21.96 0.85 1.92
C HIS A 219 22.46 1.35 3.27
N ASN A 220 22.65 2.65 3.44
CA ASN A 220 23.05 3.23 4.73
C ASN A 220 22.13 2.76 5.88
N ALA A 221 20.82 2.68 5.64
CA ALA A 221 19.87 2.21 6.63
C ALA A 221 20.00 0.70 6.93
N VAL A 222 20.05 -0.18 5.91
CA VAL A 222 20.11 -1.63 6.11
C VAL A 222 21.46 -2.13 6.62
N PHE A 223 22.56 -1.43 6.32
CA PHE A 223 23.87 -1.74 6.89
C PHE A 223 24.01 -1.22 8.32
N THR A 224 23.36 -0.10 8.66
CA THR A 224 23.37 0.41 10.05
C THR A 224 22.47 -0.41 10.97
N GLU A 225 21.27 -0.79 10.51
CA GLU A 225 20.29 -1.54 11.28
C GLU A 225 19.78 -2.79 10.53
N PRO A 226 20.62 -3.81 10.28
CA PRO A 226 20.26 -4.97 9.45
C PRO A 226 19.10 -5.81 9.99
N LYS A 227 18.76 -5.63 11.27
CA LYS A 227 17.64 -6.30 11.94
C LYS A 227 16.31 -5.55 11.80
N ASP A 228 16.33 -4.24 11.52
CA ASP A 228 15.11 -3.45 11.37
C ASP A 228 14.46 -3.71 10.01
N GLN A 229 13.17 -4.05 10.02
CA GLN A 229 12.46 -4.46 8.81
C GLN A 229 12.11 -3.30 7.87
N SER A 230 12.11 -2.05 8.35
CA SER A 230 11.49 -0.93 7.64
C SER A 230 12.27 -0.58 6.39
N ALA A 231 13.59 -0.45 6.52
CA ALA A 231 14.49 -0.19 5.41
C ALA A 231 14.48 -1.36 4.39
N TRP A 232 14.44 -2.62 4.86
CA TRP A 232 14.36 -3.78 3.98
C TRP A 232 13.08 -3.85 3.16
N LEU A 233 11.94 -3.48 3.74
CA LEU A 233 10.67 -3.44 3.00
C LEU A 233 10.69 -2.35 1.93
N TYR A 234 11.32 -1.21 2.22
CA TYR A 234 11.53 -0.15 1.24
C TYR A 234 12.53 -0.56 0.16
N TYR A 235 13.64 -1.20 0.54
CA TYR A 235 14.63 -1.78 -0.35
C TYR A 235 14.00 -2.73 -1.38
N LEU A 236 13.21 -3.69 -0.91
CA LEU A 236 12.52 -4.64 -1.80
C LEU A 236 11.50 -3.94 -2.72
N TRP A 237 10.88 -2.86 -2.27
CA TRP A 237 10.03 -2.03 -3.11
C TRP A 237 10.84 -1.28 -4.18
N LEU A 238 12.01 -0.75 -3.81
CA LEU A 238 12.91 -0.01 -4.68
C LEU A 238 13.53 -0.91 -5.77
N VAL A 239 14.02 -2.08 -5.37
CA VAL A 239 14.47 -3.15 -6.29
C VAL A 239 13.32 -3.56 -7.21
N GLY A 240 12.09 -3.61 -6.70
CA GLY A 240 10.92 -4.00 -7.46
C GLY A 240 10.97 -5.46 -7.94
N LYS A 241 10.09 -5.78 -8.88
CA LYS A 241 9.98 -7.12 -9.50
C LYS A 241 10.16 -7.02 -11.00
N THR A 242 10.93 -7.92 -11.56
CA THR A 242 10.99 -8.21 -12.99
C THR A 242 9.61 -8.64 -13.43
N LYS A 243 9.06 -7.95 -14.42
CA LYS A 243 7.75 -8.32 -14.92
C LYS A 243 7.86 -9.60 -15.71
N VAL A 244 7.10 -10.61 -15.31
CA VAL A 244 7.08 -11.90 -16.00
C VAL A 244 6.00 -11.88 -17.06
N ALA A 245 6.34 -12.39 -18.25
CA ALA A 245 5.38 -12.52 -19.33
C ALA A 245 4.39 -13.62 -18.97
N VAL A 246 3.09 -13.33 -18.99
CA VAL A 246 2.08 -14.40 -19.03
C VAL A 246 2.00 -14.91 -20.44
N THR A 247 2.12 -16.22 -20.60
CA THR A 247 2.13 -16.89 -21.89
C THR A 247 0.92 -17.81 -22.02
N ALA A 248 0.37 -17.87 -23.23
CA ALA A 248 -0.53 -18.96 -23.58
C ALA A 248 0.32 -20.21 -23.78
N VAL A 249 0.11 -21.23 -22.94
CA VAL A 249 0.91 -22.46 -22.93
C VAL A 249 0.33 -23.54 -23.85
N ARG A 250 -1.00 -23.58 -23.97
CA ARG A 250 -1.70 -24.57 -24.79
C ARG A 250 -2.93 -23.97 -25.43
N GLY A 251 -3.27 -24.49 -26.61
CA GLY A 251 -4.57 -24.29 -27.19
C GLY A 251 -5.07 -25.54 -27.90
N SER A 252 -6.37 -25.75 -27.86
CA SER A 252 -7.05 -26.82 -28.60
C SER A 252 -8.29 -26.25 -29.27
N VAL A 253 -8.62 -26.76 -30.44
CA VAL A 253 -9.81 -26.34 -31.20
C VAL A 253 -10.61 -27.56 -31.61
N SER A 254 -11.94 -27.47 -31.52
CA SER A 254 -12.86 -28.51 -31.97
C SER A 254 -14.11 -27.88 -32.57
N ALA A 255 -14.25 -27.93 -33.90
CA ALA A 255 -15.37 -27.40 -34.69
C ALA A 255 -15.83 -25.98 -34.31
N ARG A 256 -16.60 -25.83 -33.23
CA ARG A 256 -17.18 -24.58 -32.70
C ARG A 256 -16.57 -24.12 -31.38
N HIS A 257 -15.58 -24.84 -30.83
CA HIS A 257 -14.99 -24.56 -29.52
C HIS A 257 -13.49 -24.33 -29.62
N ILE A 258 -12.97 -23.34 -28.89
CA ILE A 258 -11.55 -23.17 -28.62
C ILE A 258 -11.34 -23.21 -27.12
N ARG A 259 -10.29 -23.92 -26.67
CA ARG A 259 -9.76 -23.80 -25.32
C ARG A 259 -8.36 -23.24 -25.40
N VAL A 260 -8.05 -22.27 -24.55
CA VAL A 260 -6.70 -21.71 -24.36
C VAL A 260 -6.34 -21.76 -22.88
N GLU A 261 -5.12 -22.22 -22.60
CA GLU A 261 -4.55 -22.30 -21.27
C GLU A 261 -3.36 -21.35 -21.16
N PHE A 262 -3.27 -20.63 -20.05
CA PHE A 262 -2.20 -19.71 -19.67
C PHE A 262 -1.43 -20.26 -18.47
N ASP A 263 -0.15 -19.87 -18.35
CA ASP A 263 0.70 -20.20 -17.19
C ASP A 263 0.31 -19.46 -15.91
N ASP A 264 -0.55 -18.44 -15.98
CA ASP A 264 -1.05 -17.68 -14.84
C ASP A 264 -2.52 -17.23 -15.07
N PRO A 265 -3.33 -17.00 -14.01
CA PRO A 265 -4.68 -16.47 -14.20
C PRO A 265 -4.71 -15.13 -14.95
N VAL A 266 -5.50 -15.09 -16.03
CA VAL A 266 -5.75 -13.89 -16.82
C VAL A 266 -7.23 -13.54 -16.87
N LEU A 267 -7.51 -12.27 -17.12
CA LEU A 267 -8.79 -11.75 -17.56
C LEU A 267 -8.78 -11.63 -19.08
N VAL A 268 -9.75 -12.26 -19.75
CA VAL A 268 -9.90 -12.17 -21.21
C VAL A 268 -11.03 -11.21 -21.57
N HIS A 269 -10.75 -10.29 -22.48
CA HIS A 269 -11.67 -9.28 -22.98
C HIS A 269 -11.82 -9.41 -24.51
N GLY A 270 -12.83 -10.15 -24.97
CA GLY A 270 -13.19 -10.17 -26.39
C GLY A 270 -12.05 -10.63 -27.32
N LEU A 271 -11.37 -11.72 -26.96
CA LEU A 271 -10.25 -12.25 -27.73
C LEU A 271 -10.73 -12.69 -29.12
N PRO A 272 -10.15 -12.18 -30.23
CA PRO A 272 -10.66 -12.44 -31.56
C PRO A 272 -10.36 -13.88 -32.01
N VAL A 273 -11.40 -14.57 -32.49
CA VAL A 273 -11.35 -15.91 -33.07
C VAL A 273 -11.63 -15.83 -34.55
N TYR A 274 -10.96 -16.66 -35.35
CA TYR A 274 -11.08 -16.66 -36.80
C TYR A 274 -11.41 -18.06 -37.35
N ASP A 275 -12.08 -18.07 -38.50
CA ASP A 275 -12.33 -19.27 -39.30
C ASP A 275 -11.19 -19.57 -40.30
N ARG A 276 -11.33 -20.68 -41.02
CA ARG A 276 -10.40 -21.15 -42.06
C ARG A 276 -10.14 -20.14 -43.18
N THR A 277 -11.06 -19.22 -43.42
CA THR A 277 -10.96 -18.18 -44.45
C THR A 277 -10.32 -16.90 -43.92
N GLY A 278 -10.05 -16.83 -42.61
CA GLY A 278 -9.49 -15.68 -41.93
C GLY A 278 -10.54 -14.64 -41.51
N GLN A 279 -11.83 -14.97 -41.58
CA GLN A 279 -12.90 -14.09 -41.09
C GLN A 279 -13.09 -14.25 -39.60
N THR A 280 -13.46 -13.15 -38.91
CA THR A 280 -13.73 -13.16 -37.47
C THR A 280 -15.03 -13.90 -37.18
N VAL A 281 -15.00 -14.78 -36.19
CA VAL A 281 -16.17 -15.54 -35.74
C VAL A 281 -16.67 -14.97 -34.41
N GLU A 282 -17.94 -14.61 -34.35
CA GLU A 282 -18.59 -14.17 -33.12
C GLU A 282 -18.88 -15.36 -32.20
N GLY A 283 -18.67 -15.14 -30.90
CA GLY A 283 -18.87 -16.16 -29.88
C GLY A 283 -18.66 -15.63 -28.47
N VAL A 284 -18.74 -16.54 -27.51
CA VAL A 284 -18.71 -16.20 -26.08
C VAL A 284 -17.49 -16.84 -25.44
N TRP A 285 -16.70 -16.03 -24.73
CA TRP A 285 -15.61 -16.50 -23.88
C TRP A 285 -16.11 -16.78 -22.45
N GLN A 286 -15.75 -17.94 -21.92
CA GLN A 286 -16.07 -18.37 -20.55
C GLN A 286 -14.81 -18.87 -19.82
N PRO A 287 -14.59 -18.45 -18.56
CA PRO A 287 -13.49 -18.96 -17.76
C PRO A 287 -13.83 -20.35 -17.19
N THR A 288 -12.82 -21.20 -17.05
CA THR A 288 -12.95 -22.54 -16.46
C THR A 288 -12.08 -22.67 -15.19
N PRO A 289 -12.61 -23.15 -14.05
CA PRO A 289 -14.01 -23.48 -13.78
C PRO A 289 -14.88 -22.22 -13.66
N GLY A 290 -16.12 -22.29 -14.17
CA GLY A 290 -17.02 -21.16 -14.37
C GLY A 290 -17.27 -20.24 -13.17
N LYS A 291 -17.63 -18.98 -13.46
CA LYS A 291 -17.99 -17.85 -12.55
C LYS A 291 -16.83 -16.99 -12.01
N SER A 292 -15.57 -17.26 -12.35
CA SER A 292 -14.47 -16.36 -12.01
C SER A 292 -14.36 -15.19 -12.99
N LYS A 293 -13.80 -14.05 -12.57
CA LYS A 293 -13.38 -12.98 -13.50
C LYS A 293 -12.03 -13.30 -14.14
N THR A 294 -11.20 -14.10 -13.48
CA THR A 294 -9.86 -14.49 -13.96
C THR A 294 -9.72 -16.00 -13.97
N SER A 295 -9.03 -16.54 -14.97
CA SER A 295 -8.73 -17.98 -15.03
C SER A 295 -7.45 -18.25 -15.82
N CYS A 296 -6.77 -19.35 -15.49
CA CYS A 296 -5.74 -19.95 -16.33
C CYS A 296 -6.32 -20.58 -17.59
N THR A 297 -7.60 -20.96 -17.59
CA THR A 297 -8.23 -21.66 -18.71
C THR A 297 -9.46 -20.91 -19.18
N TRP A 298 -9.50 -20.62 -20.47
CA TRP A 298 -10.61 -19.94 -21.13
C TRP A 298 -11.12 -20.75 -22.30
N GLU A 299 -12.43 -20.80 -22.43
CA GLU A 299 -13.13 -21.50 -23.50
C GLU A 299 -13.95 -20.52 -24.31
N PHE A 300 -13.91 -20.68 -25.62
CA PHE A 300 -14.73 -19.94 -26.57
C PHE A 300 -15.72 -20.90 -27.21
N GLU A 301 -16.97 -20.47 -27.31
CA GLU A 301 -18.02 -21.15 -28.07
C GLU A 301 -18.56 -20.23 -29.16
N ALA A 302 -18.48 -20.67 -30.41
CA ALA A 302 -18.98 -19.94 -31.57
C ALA A 302 -20.52 -19.88 -31.57
N GLN A 303 -21.08 -18.70 -31.83
CA GLN A 303 -22.54 -18.51 -31.92
C GLN A 303 -23.14 -19.07 -33.22
N SER A 304 -22.34 -19.11 -34.29
CA SER A 304 -22.71 -19.69 -35.59
C SER A 304 -22.17 -21.11 -35.75
N ASP A 305 -22.58 -21.78 -36.82
CA ASP A 305 -22.02 -23.07 -37.25
C ASP A 305 -20.68 -22.95 -37.99
N ALA A 306 -20.04 -21.77 -37.95
CA ALA A 306 -18.72 -21.56 -38.54
C ALA A 306 -17.68 -22.42 -37.82
N ILE A 307 -16.80 -23.06 -38.61
CA ILE A 307 -15.70 -23.85 -38.08
C ILE A 307 -14.56 -22.89 -37.72
N VAL A 308 -14.26 -22.80 -36.44
CA VAL A 308 -13.12 -22.02 -35.93
C VAL A 308 -11.83 -22.83 -36.01
N ASP A 309 -10.73 -22.18 -36.35
CA ASP A 309 -9.41 -22.83 -36.43
C ASP A 309 -8.25 -21.92 -36.04
N GLN A 310 -8.47 -20.62 -35.84
CA GLN A 310 -7.40 -19.68 -35.57
C GLN A 310 -7.71 -18.77 -34.38
N LEU A 311 -6.71 -18.52 -33.54
CA LEU A 311 -6.78 -17.63 -32.39
C LEU A 311 -5.61 -16.64 -32.41
N GLN A 312 -5.87 -15.35 -32.22
CA GLN A 312 -4.80 -14.38 -32.04
C GLN A 312 -4.87 -13.77 -30.65
N VAL A 313 -3.77 -13.91 -29.89
CA VAL A 313 -3.72 -13.48 -28.50
C VAL A 313 -2.82 -12.26 -28.39
N PHE A 314 -3.45 -11.10 -28.23
CA PHE A 314 -2.76 -9.81 -28.06
C PHE A 314 -2.95 -9.27 -26.65
N SER A 315 -1.99 -8.47 -26.19
CA SER A 315 -1.99 -7.85 -24.86
C SER A 315 -3.16 -6.92 -24.59
N GLN A 316 -3.78 -6.36 -25.63
CA GLN A 316 -4.99 -5.55 -25.49
C GLN A 316 -6.25 -6.36 -25.12
N TYR A 317 -6.24 -7.68 -25.30
CA TYR A 317 -7.39 -8.56 -25.06
C TYR A 317 -7.19 -9.49 -23.86
N VAL A 318 -5.99 -9.52 -23.28
CA VAL A 318 -5.66 -10.37 -22.15
C VAL A 318 -4.92 -9.55 -21.11
N GLN A 319 -5.51 -9.45 -19.91
CA GLN A 319 -4.92 -8.76 -18.79
C GLN A 319 -4.51 -9.78 -17.72
N PRO A 320 -3.22 -9.86 -17.36
CA PRO A 320 -2.80 -10.65 -16.22
C PRO A 320 -3.52 -10.24 -14.94
N HIS A 321 -3.89 -11.21 -14.10
CA HIS A 321 -4.52 -10.91 -12.82
C HIS A 321 -3.57 -10.17 -11.87
N ASN A 322 -2.27 -10.42 -12.00
CA ASN A 322 -1.24 -9.84 -11.16
C ASN A 322 -0.61 -8.59 -11.80
N LEU A 323 -0.47 -7.51 -11.03
CA LEU A 323 0.13 -6.24 -11.48
C LEU A 323 1.63 -6.36 -11.85
N TYR A 324 2.29 -7.46 -11.46
CA TYR A 324 3.69 -7.76 -11.78
C TYR A 324 3.85 -8.63 -13.03
N GLN A 325 2.75 -8.94 -13.72
CA GLN A 325 2.77 -9.72 -14.95
C GLN A 325 2.46 -8.83 -16.14
N VAL A 326 3.02 -9.19 -17.30
CA VAL A 326 2.80 -8.48 -18.56
C VAL A 326 2.34 -9.48 -19.59
N PHE A 327 1.35 -9.13 -20.39
CA PHE A 327 0.96 -10.00 -21.48
C PHE A 327 1.88 -9.80 -22.68
N HIS A 328 2.47 -10.89 -23.18
CA HIS A 328 3.23 -10.88 -24.43
C HIS A 328 2.34 -11.29 -25.61
N VAL A 329 2.40 -10.52 -26.69
CA VAL A 329 1.68 -10.81 -27.92
C VAL A 329 2.16 -12.16 -28.48
N THR A 330 1.23 -13.12 -28.61
CA THR A 330 1.51 -14.43 -29.17
C THR A 330 0.45 -14.78 -30.21
N ARG A 331 0.86 -15.05 -31.45
CA ARG A 331 -0.06 -15.56 -32.47
C ARG A 331 -0.12 -17.09 -32.37
N ILE A 332 -1.31 -17.63 -32.12
CA ILE A 332 -1.51 -19.07 -31.95
C ILE A 332 -2.27 -19.62 -33.16
N LYS A 333 -1.57 -20.34 -34.04
CA LYS A 333 -2.25 -21.16 -35.04
C LYS A 333 -2.65 -22.49 -34.39
N LEU A 334 -3.94 -22.75 -34.32
CA LEU A 334 -4.48 -24.02 -33.85
C LEU A 334 -4.74 -24.90 -35.07
N ASP A 335 -4.44 -26.19 -34.98
CA ASP A 335 -4.81 -27.16 -36.02
C ASP A 335 -5.96 -28.00 -35.45
N ALA A 336 -7.02 -28.18 -36.24
CA ALA A 336 -8.23 -28.90 -35.86
C ALA A 336 -8.01 -30.38 -35.50
N SER A 337 -6.78 -30.88 -35.64
CA SER A 337 -6.41 -32.28 -35.40
C SER A 337 -5.44 -32.50 -34.23
N ALA A 338 -4.92 -31.46 -33.57
CA ALA A 338 -3.95 -31.64 -32.48
C ALA A 338 -4.05 -30.57 -31.39
N CYS A 339 -3.92 -30.98 -30.12
CA CYS A 339 -3.53 -30.06 -29.05
C CYS A 339 -2.16 -29.47 -29.40
N THR A 340 -2.10 -28.20 -29.79
CA THR A 340 -0.84 -27.56 -30.16
C THR A 340 -0.20 -26.98 -28.90
N ASN A 341 1.01 -27.43 -28.57
CA ASN A 341 1.86 -26.72 -27.62
C ASN A 341 2.24 -25.39 -28.23
N VAL A 342 1.89 -24.30 -27.55
CA VAL A 342 2.20 -22.96 -28.02
C VAL A 342 3.64 -22.68 -27.62
N LYS A 343 4.56 -22.64 -28.60
CA LYS A 343 5.88 -22.06 -28.35
C LYS A 343 5.73 -20.55 -28.45
N ALA A 344 5.68 -19.87 -27.30
CA ALA A 344 5.92 -18.44 -27.26
C ALA A 344 7.36 -18.21 -27.76
N ASP A 345 7.53 -17.31 -28.73
CA ASP A 345 8.81 -16.65 -28.93
C ASP A 345 8.89 -15.57 -27.84
N PRO A 346 9.73 -15.73 -26.81
CA PRO A 346 9.78 -14.77 -25.71
C PRO A 346 10.13 -13.35 -26.19
N GLY A 347 10.73 -13.21 -27.38
CA GLY A 347 11.30 -11.96 -27.83
C GLY A 347 12.28 -11.39 -26.79
N LYS A 348 12.86 -10.21 -27.04
CA LYS A 348 13.46 -9.45 -25.93
C LYS A 348 12.30 -8.95 -25.08
N MET A 349 12.20 -9.40 -23.83
CA MET A 349 11.35 -8.76 -22.84
C MET A 349 11.66 -7.26 -22.88
N PRO A 350 10.67 -6.37 -23.10
CA PRO A 350 10.92 -4.96 -22.87
C PRO A 350 11.36 -4.82 -21.41
N ASN A 351 12.52 -4.20 -21.18
CA ASN A 351 12.90 -3.70 -19.86
C ASN A 351 11.73 -2.84 -19.41
N LEU A 352 10.83 -3.40 -18.61
CA LEU A 352 9.73 -2.65 -18.05
C LEU A 352 10.31 -2.09 -16.77
N PRO A 353 10.70 -0.81 -16.77
CA PRO A 353 11.31 -0.20 -15.60
C PRO A 353 10.40 -0.42 -14.39
N THR A 354 11.00 -0.63 -13.22
CA THR A 354 10.43 -0.10 -11.98
C THR A 354 10.00 1.31 -12.35
N SER A 355 8.71 1.57 -12.37
CA SER A 355 8.03 2.47 -13.32
C SER A 355 8.46 3.95 -13.31
N TRP A 356 9.53 4.31 -12.60
CA TRP A 356 9.97 5.64 -12.30
C TRP A 356 11.47 5.93 -12.61
N HIS A 357 12.32 4.96 -13.01
CA HIS A 357 13.71 5.20 -13.49
C HIS A 357 14.10 4.29 -14.68
N THR A 358 15.22 4.55 -15.38
CA THR A 358 15.66 3.78 -16.58
C THR A 358 17.00 3.07 -16.43
N LEU A 359 17.57 2.99 -15.21
CA LEU A 359 18.75 2.16 -14.91
C LEU A 359 18.64 0.76 -15.53
N ASP A 360 19.75 0.26 -16.09
CA ASP A 360 19.80 -1.09 -16.65
C ASP A 360 19.50 -2.13 -15.57
N ARG A 361 18.43 -2.91 -15.80
CA ARG A 361 17.88 -3.81 -14.79
C ARG A 361 18.84 -4.93 -14.42
N GLN A 362 19.55 -5.49 -15.40
CA GLN A 362 20.49 -6.58 -15.16
C GLN A 362 21.68 -6.08 -14.34
N SER A 363 22.31 -4.99 -14.78
CA SER A 363 23.45 -4.38 -14.09
C SER A 363 23.09 -3.98 -12.66
N LEU A 364 21.92 -3.36 -12.46
CA LEU A 364 21.42 -3.00 -11.13
C LEU A 364 21.28 -4.22 -10.23
N LEU A 365 20.64 -5.29 -10.71
CA LEU A 365 20.44 -6.50 -9.91
C LEU A 365 21.77 -7.21 -9.58
N GLU A 366 22.74 -7.21 -10.51
CA GLU A 366 24.08 -7.78 -10.28
C GLU A 366 24.87 -6.99 -9.23
N GLU A 367 24.84 -5.66 -9.30
CA GLU A 367 25.46 -4.75 -8.32
C GLU A 367 24.83 -4.92 -6.93
N GLU A 368 23.50 -4.87 -6.85
CA GLU A 368 22.75 -5.05 -5.60
C GLU A 368 22.99 -6.44 -4.99
N LYS A 369 23.10 -7.48 -5.83
CA LYS A 369 23.42 -8.83 -5.37
C LYS A 369 24.78 -8.85 -4.69
N GLN A 370 25.79 -8.19 -5.25
CA GLN A 370 27.12 -8.13 -4.66
C GLN A 370 27.08 -7.41 -3.30
N ILE A 371 26.44 -6.26 -3.23
CA ILE A 371 26.34 -5.46 -2.00
C ILE A 371 25.65 -6.25 -0.88
N ILE A 372 24.51 -6.88 -1.16
CA ILE A 372 23.79 -7.66 -0.13
C ILE A 372 24.52 -8.95 0.22
N GLN A 373 25.28 -9.54 -0.71
CA GLN A 373 26.09 -10.72 -0.43
C GLN A 373 27.17 -10.42 0.61
N GLU A 374 27.84 -9.26 0.54
CA GLU A 374 28.80 -8.81 1.56
C GLU A 374 28.13 -8.71 2.95
N LEU A 375 26.91 -8.15 3.01
CA LEU A 375 26.16 -8.07 4.27
C LEU A 375 25.72 -9.46 4.78
N VAL A 376 25.41 -10.42 3.92
CA VAL A 376 25.11 -11.80 4.32
C VAL A 376 26.36 -12.49 4.88
N GLU A 377 27.54 -12.18 4.37
CA GLU A 377 28.81 -12.72 4.88
C GLU A 377 29.15 -12.17 6.27
N GLU A 378 28.88 -10.88 6.50
CA GLU A 378 29.06 -10.25 7.82
C GLU A 378 27.97 -10.64 8.83
N GLU A 379 26.71 -10.74 8.38
CA GLU A 379 25.52 -11.02 9.19
C GLU A 379 24.76 -12.26 8.65
N PRO A 380 25.32 -13.47 8.79
CA PRO A 380 24.78 -14.70 8.18
C PRO A 380 23.42 -15.13 8.74
N ASP A 381 23.03 -14.59 9.90
CA ASP A 381 21.73 -14.83 10.54
C ASP A 381 20.76 -13.64 10.38
N SER A 382 21.10 -12.66 9.55
CA SER A 382 20.15 -11.64 9.13
C SER A 382 19.12 -12.23 8.19
N LYS A 383 17.95 -12.59 8.76
CA LYS A 383 16.82 -13.10 7.97
C LYS A 383 16.37 -12.15 6.86
N TRP A 384 16.64 -10.85 7.00
CA TRP A 384 16.26 -9.86 5.98
C TRP A 384 17.28 -9.82 4.85
N ALA A 385 18.59 -9.84 5.15
CA ALA A 385 19.63 -9.94 4.14
C ALA A 385 19.50 -11.26 3.35
N LEU A 386 19.27 -12.38 4.04
CA LEU A 386 18.99 -13.68 3.40
C LEU A 386 17.74 -13.65 2.51
N GLN A 387 16.67 -12.96 2.92
CA GLN A 387 15.50 -12.79 2.05
C GLN A 387 15.80 -11.88 0.85
N ALA A 388 16.55 -10.80 1.05
CA ALA A 388 16.92 -9.85 0.00
C ALA A 388 17.82 -10.50 -1.07
N ILE A 389 18.85 -11.25 -0.66
CA ILE A 389 19.73 -11.94 -1.62
C ILE A 389 18.95 -12.98 -2.44
N THR A 390 18.07 -13.78 -1.81
CA THR A 390 17.23 -14.74 -2.54
C THR A 390 16.29 -14.04 -3.52
N HIS A 391 15.74 -12.88 -3.14
CA HIS A 391 14.90 -12.07 -4.02
C HIS A 391 15.70 -11.61 -5.25
N LEU A 392 16.88 -11.00 -5.06
CA LEU A 392 17.75 -10.56 -6.15
C LEU A 392 18.15 -11.70 -7.09
N GLU A 393 18.52 -12.85 -6.53
CA GLU A 393 18.87 -14.04 -7.31
C GLU A 393 17.72 -14.56 -8.17
N LEU A 394 16.49 -14.50 -7.63
CA LEU A 394 15.29 -14.88 -8.39
C LEU A 394 14.98 -13.87 -9.48
N GLU A 395 15.03 -12.56 -9.18
CA GLU A 395 14.78 -11.51 -10.15
C GLU A 395 15.78 -11.55 -11.32
N LEU A 396 17.06 -11.89 -11.06
CA LEU A 396 18.08 -12.14 -12.09
C LEU A 396 17.77 -13.38 -12.92
N ALA A 397 17.35 -14.48 -12.28
CA ALA A 397 16.98 -15.70 -12.98
C ALA A 397 15.78 -15.47 -13.91
N TYR A 398 14.77 -14.74 -13.46
CA TYR A 398 13.62 -14.35 -14.29
C TYR A 398 14.04 -13.47 -15.46
N LEU A 399 14.92 -12.49 -15.24
CA LEU A 399 15.36 -11.56 -16.28
C LEU A 399 16.21 -12.24 -17.36
N THR A 400 17.11 -13.13 -16.95
CA THR A 400 18.09 -13.76 -17.86
C THR A 400 17.60 -15.07 -18.48
N GLY A 401 16.53 -15.66 -17.92
CA GLY A 401 16.07 -17.01 -18.25
C GLY A 401 17.08 -18.11 -17.89
N ARG A 402 18.13 -17.80 -17.12
CA ARG A 402 19.19 -18.74 -16.71
C ARG A 402 18.98 -19.16 -15.26
N THR A 403 18.77 -20.45 -15.04
CA THR A 403 18.42 -21.02 -13.72
C THR A 403 19.53 -21.85 -13.09
N GLY A 404 20.60 -22.14 -13.84
CA GLY A 404 21.65 -23.08 -13.45
C GLY A 404 22.33 -22.71 -12.14
N GLY A 405 22.11 -23.52 -11.10
CA GLY A 405 22.73 -23.40 -9.76
C GLY A 405 22.02 -22.47 -8.78
N THR A 406 21.10 -21.62 -9.24
CA THR A 406 20.34 -20.70 -8.38
C THR A 406 19.39 -21.44 -7.44
N LYS A 407 18.80 -22.56 -7.90
CA LYS A 407 17.86 -23.36 -7.11
C LYS A 407 18.51 -23.98 -5.86
N ASP A 408 19.69 -24.58 -6.00
CA ASP A 408 20.38 -25.25 -4.89
C ASP A 408 20.88 -24.24 -3.84
N LYS A 409 21.40 -23.09 -4.29
CA LYS A 409 21.79 -21.98 -3.40
C LYS A 409 20.60 -21.43 -2.62
N ASN A 410 19.51 -21.12 -3.31
CA ASN A 410 18.28 -20.64 -2.67
C ASN A 410 17.70 -21.66 -1.68
N LYS A 411 17.79 -22.96 -1.99
CA LYS A 411 17.35 -24.03 -1.08
C LYS A 411 18.11 -24.03 0.25
N ALA A 412 19.44 -23.83 0.20
CA ALA A 412 20.25 -23.71 1.41
C ALA A 412 19.83 -22.50 2.25
N ILE A 413 19.61 -21.34 1.60
CA ILE A 413 19.18 -20.12 2.28
C ILE A 413 17.78 -20.27 2.89
N TYR A 414 16.80 -20.83 2.18
CA TYR A 414 15.47 -21.07 2.74
C TYR A 414 15.48 -22.12 3.86
N SER A 415 16.41 -23.07 3.83
CA SER A 415 16.62 -23.98 4.96
C SER A 415 17.14 -23.22 6.18
N ARG A 416 18.14 -22.35 6.01
CA ARG A 416 18.64 -21.48 7.08
C ARG A 416 17.55 -20.56 7.63
N LEU A 417 16.74 -19.93 6.77
CA LEU A 417 15.60 -19.09 7.17
C LEU A 417 14.57 -19.84 8.03
N GLN A 418 14.32 -21.12 7.74
CA GLN A 418 13.42 -21.98 8.53
C GLN A 418 13.97 -22.33 9.92
N GLU A 419 15.30 -22.28 10.10
CA GLU A 419 15.98 -22.48 11.37
C GLU A 419 15.96 -21.20 12.23
N ILE A 420 16.28 -20.05 11.63
CA ILE A 420 16.47 -18.78 12.36
C ILE A 420 15.17 -17.99 12.55
N ASP A 421 14.16 -18.14 11.68
CA ASP A 421 12.84 -17.52 11.81
C ASP A 421 11.74 -18.59 11.83
N THR A 422 11.77 -19.40 12.89
CA THR A 422 10.89 -20.56 13.10
C THR A 422 9.40 -20.24 13.00
N LYS A 423 8.99 -19.03 13.38
CA LYS A 423 7.60 -18.56 13.29
C LYS A 423 7.12 -18.38 11.85
N ARG A 424 8.05 -18.22 10.88
CA ARG A 424 7.76 -18.10 9.45
C ARG A 424 8.20 -19.33 8.65
N ARG A 425 8.54 -20.44 9.31
CA ARG A 425 9.00 -21.69 8.65
C ARG A 425 8.09 -22.13 7.50
N HIS A 426 6.78 -22.14 7.71
CA HIS A 426 5.82 -22.57 6.68
C HIS A 426 5.81 -21.63 5.46
N ARG A 427 5.91 -20.31 5.69
CA ARG A 427 6.03 -19.33 4.61
C ARG A 427 7.26 -19.60 3.74
N TYR A 428 8.43 -19.85 4.34
CA TYR A 428 9.64 -20.13 3.56
C TYR A 428 9.52 -21.43 2.75
N ARG A 429 8.86 -22.44 3.32
CA ARG A 429 8.57 -23.69 2.61
C ARG A 429 7.63 -23.47 1.42
N GLU A 430 6.57 -22.69 1.61
CA GLU A 430 5.61 -22.37 0.54
C GLU A 430 6.29 -21.58 -0.59
N VAL A 431 7.09 -20.57 -0.26
CA VAL A 431 7.85 -19.80 -1.25
C VAL A 431 8.78 -20.72 -2.04
N TRP A 432 9.54 -21.58 -1.36
CA TRP A 432 10.41 -22.57 -2.01
C TRP A 432 9.62 -23.51 -2.94
N GLN A 433 8.54 -24.11 -2.45
CA GLN A 433 7.73 -25.05 -3.25
C GLN A 433 7.10 -24.39 -4.48
N GLY A 434 6.74 -23.10 -4.38
CA GLY A 434 6.28 -22.31 -5.52
C GLY A 434 7.34 -22.16 -6.61
N LEU A 435 8.62 -22.04 -6.22
CA LEU A 435 9.74 -21.96 -7.18
C LEU A 435 10.03 -23.29 -7.87
N ASP A 436 9.76 -24.42 -7.21
CA ASP A 436 9.86 -25.75 -7.83
C ASP A 436 8.73 -25.99 -8.86
N ALA A 437 7.54 -25.45 -8.61
CA ALA A 437 6.37 -25.58 -9.49
C ALA A 437 6.46 -24.67 -10.73
N LEU A 438 7.07 -23.49 -10.60
CA LEU A 438 7.46 -22.65 -11.72
C LEU A 438 8.64 -23.35 -12.42
N GLN A 439 8.35 -24.17 -13.44
CA GLN A 439 9.33 -24.79 -14.32
C GLN A 439 10.10 -23.71 -15.10
N LEU A 440 10.92 -22.91 -14.41
CA LEU A 440 11.97 -22.11 -14.99
C LEU A 440 12.92 -23.13 -15.62
N THR A 441 12.81 -23.24 -16.94
CA THR A 441 13.51 -24.22 -17.76
C THR A 441 15.02 -24.14 -17.53
N ASN A 442 15.67 -25.30 -17.44
CA ASN A 442 17.14 -25.41 -17.48
C ASN A 442 17.66 -25.05 -18.87
#